data_AF-A0A934WR08-F1
#
_entry.id   AF-A0A934WR08-F1
#
_cell.length_a   1.000
_cell.length_b   1.000
_cell.length_c   1.000
_cell.angle_alpha   90.00
_cell.angle_beta   90.00
_cell.angle_gamma   90.00
#
_symmetry.space_group_name_H-M   'P 1'
#
loop_
_entity.id
_entity.type
_entity.pdbx_description
1 polymer ?
#
loop_
_entity_poly.entity_id
_entity_poly.type
_entity_poly.pdbx_seq_one_letter_code
_entity_poly.pdbx_strand_id
1 'polypeptide(L)'
;MKLTMLAGSARAETYNPVLDKIEVLNAELKKLAEKYGVAIAQIPVAWAIAKGTLPIIGVTKEKHVEDAVKAANVTLTAEEVAHLEKTADTLNINAIRFWEKEMK
;
A
#
# COMPACT_ATOMS: atom_id res chain seq x y z
N MET A 1 -9.52 -15.55 -7.84
CA MET A 1 -8.36 -16.31 -7.33
C MET A 1 -8.28 -16.02 -5.85
N LYS A 2 -8.41 -17.02 -4.97
CA LYS A 2 -8.43 -16.79 -3.51
C LYS A 2 -7.02 -16.40 -3.09
N LEU A 3 -6.81 -15.12 -2.77
CA LEU A 3 -5.54 -14.62 -2.25
C LEU A 3 -5.43 -15.16 -0.82
N THR A 4 -4.71 -16.27 -0.63
CA THR A 4 -4.42 -16.81 0.70
C THR A 4 -2.96 -17.23 0.74
N MET A 5 -2.22 -16.74 1.73
CA MET A 5 -0.81 -17.12 1.90
C MET A 5 -0.71 -18.54 2.46
N LEU A 6 0.42 -19.20 2.19
CA LEU A 6 0.72 -20.56 2.65
C LEU A 6 0.68 -20.63 4.19
N ALA A 7 -0.18 -21.51 4.71
CA ALA A 7 -0.34 -21.74 6.15
C ALA A 7 0.99 -22.17 6.81
N GLY A 8 1.18 -21.76 8.07
CA GLY A 8 2.39 -22.07 8.86
C GLY A 8 3.54 -21.06 8.73
N SER A 9 3.36 -19.98 7.96
CA SER A 9 4.29 -18.85 7.97
C SER A 9 3.77 -17.71 8.85
N ALA A 10 4.67 -16.98 9.52
CA ALA A 10 4.30 -15.81 10.33
C ALA A 10 3.47 -14.78 9.53
N ARG A 11 3.77 -14.61 8.23
CA ARG A 11 3.00 -13.76 7.33
C ARG A 11 1.57 -14.25 7.13
N ALA A 12 1.37 -15.56 6.96
CA ALA A 12 0.05 -16.12 6.79
C ALA A 12 -0.80 -15.96 8.05
N GLU A 13 -0.21 -16.13 9.24
CA GLU A 13 -0.91 -15.91 10.51
C GLU A 13 -1.34 -14.45 10.69
N THR A 14 -0.49 -13.49 10.31
CA THR A 14 -0.83 -12.06 10.39
C THR A 14 -1.84 -11.63 9.32
N TYR A 15 -1.63 -12.00 8.07
CA TYR A 15 -2.38 -11.41 6.95
C TYR A 15 -3.63 -12.20 6.58
N ASN A 16 -3.63 -13.55 6.60
CA ASN A 16 -4.79 -14.33 6.15
C ASN A 16 -6.11 -13.93 6.84
N PRO A 17 -6.15 -13.59 8.16
CA PRO A 17 -7.38 -13.14 8.82
C PRO A 17 -7.91 -11.79 8.32
N VAL A 18 -7.09 -10.97 7.67
CA VAL A 18 -7.42 -9.59 7.26
C VAL A 18 -7.34 -9.38 5.74
N LEU A 19 -7.05 -10.41 4.93
CA LEU A 19 -6.91 -10.26 3.48
C LEU A 19 -8.16 -9.68 2.81
N ASP A 20 -9.36 -10.13 3.21
CA ASP A 20 -10.62 -9.61 2.67
C ASP A 20 -10.78 -8.10 2.90
N LYS A 21 -10.25 -7.59 4.02
CA LYS A 21 -10.25 -6.15 4.32
C LYS A 21 -9.22 -5.41 3.46
N ILE A 22 -8.03 -5.98 3.27
CA ILE A 22 -6.98 -5.41 2.43
C ILE A 22 -7.45 -5.29 0.98
N GLU A 23 -8.26 -6.23 0.49
CA GLU A 23 -8.83 -6.17 -0.86
C GLU A 23 -9.71 -4.93 -1.10
N VAL A 24 -10.37 -4.40 -0.05
CA VAL A 24 -11.12 -3.13 -0.15
C VAL A 24 -10.18 -1.98 -0.49
N LEU A 25 -9.04 -1.89 0.20
CA LEU A 25 -8.03 -0.86 -0.08
C LEU A 25 -7.38 -1.07 -1.46
N ASN A 26 -7.09 -2.32 -1.83
CA ASN A 26 -6.55 -2.66 -3.16
C ASN A 26 -7.48 -2.20 -4.29
N ALA A 27 -8.80 -2.31 -4.10
CA ALA A 27 -9.77 -1.84 -5.09
C ALA A 27 -9.72 -0.31 -5.27
N GLU A 28 -9.58 0.46 -4.20
CA GLU A 28 -9.43 1.92 -4.28
C GLU A 28 -8.09 2.33 -4.91
N LEU A 29 -7.00 1.66 -4.53
CA LEU A 29 -5.69 1.86 -5.17
C LEU A 29 -5.75 1.55 -6.66
N LYS A 30 -6.50 0.53 -7.07
CA LYS A 30 -6.67 0.17 -8.48
C LYS A 30 -7.38 1.27 -9.27
N LYS A 31 -8.44 1.88 -8.72
CA LYS A 31 -9.14 3.01 -9.38
C LYS A 31 -8.20 4.18 -9.64
N LEU A 32 -7.36 4.53 -8.66
CA LEU A 32 -6.36 5.59 -8.83
C LEU A 32 -5.27 5.18 -9.83
N ALA A 33 -4.81 3.94 -9.76
CA ALA A 33 -3.82 3.42 -10.71
C ALA A 33 -4.31 3.52 -12.16
N GLU A 34 -5.57 3.17 -12.42
CA GLU A 34 -6.22 3.33 -13.72
C GLU A 34 -6.34 4.81 -14.13
N LYS A 35 -6.75 5.69 -13.21
CA LYS A 35 -6.84 7.14 -13.45
C LYS A 35 -5.50 7.75 -13.88
N TYR A 36 -4.41 7.33 -13.25
CA TYR A 36 -3.07 7.86 -13.49
C TYR A 36 -2.27 7.05 -14.54
N GLY A 37 -2.81 5.95 -15.06
CA GLY A 37 -2.12 5.10 -16.04
C GLY A 37 -0.89 4.39 -15.48
N VAL A 38 -0.89 4.08 -14.18
CA VAL A 38 0.23 3.50 -13.44
C VAL A 38 -0.13 2.13 -12.86
N ALA A 39 0.87 1.39 -12.39
CA ALA A 39 0.66 0.15 -11.66
C ALA A 39 0.13 0.42 -10.25
N ILE A 40 -0.69 -0.49 -9.72
CA ILE A 40 -1.31 -0.37 -8.38
C ILE A 40 -0.26 -0.13 -7.29
N ALA A 41 0.89 -0.81 -7.36
CA ALA A 41 1.98 -0.70 -6.39
C ALA A 41 2.66 0.68 -6.36
N GLN A 42 2.44 1.52 -7.38
CA GLN A 42 3.02 2.87 -7.47
C GLN A 42 2.20 3.90 -6.67
N ILE A 43 0.90 3.65 -6.48
CA ILE A 43 0.02 4.58 -5.76
C ILE A 43 0.40 4.73 -4.28
N PRO A 44 0.70 3.66 -3.50
CA PRO A 44 1.14 3.82 -2.11
C PRO A 44 2.45 4.60 -1.96
N VAL A 45 3.36 4.47 -2.93
CA VAL A 45 4.62 5.23 -2.95
C VAL A 45 4.33 6.70 -3.22
N ALA A 46 3.47 7.01 -4.20
CA ALA A 46 3.03 8.38 -4.49
C ALA A 46 2.30 9.01 -3.29
N TRP A 47 1.48 8.24 -2.56
CA TRP A 47 0.84 8.67 -1.32
C TRP A 47 1.86 9.05 -0.25
N ALA A 48 2.88 8.22 -0.02
CA ALA A 48 3.93 8.52 0.95
C ALA A 48 4.68 9.81 0.60
N ILE A 49 4.99 10.02 -0.69
CA ILE A 49 5.63 11.25 -1.19
C ILE A 49 4.70 12.45 -0.99
N ALA A 50 3.40 12.33 -1.31
CA ALA A 50 2.41 13.38 -1.13
C ALA A 50 2.24 13.81 0.34
N LYS A 51 2.50 12.91 1.29
CA LYS A 51 2.54 13.21 2.74
C LYS A 51 3.82 13.95 3.18
N GLY A 52 4.70 14.30 2.25
CA GLY A 52 5.95 15.01 2.53
C GLY A 52 7.07 14.09 3.02
N THR A 53 6.95 12.77 2.83
CA THR A 53 7.99 11.82 3.22
C THR A 53 8.92 11.48 2.07
N LEU A 54 10.13 11.01 2.39
CA LEU A 54 11.09 10.46 1.42
C LEU A 54 11.19 8.94 1.62
N PRO A 55 10.39 8.14 0.89
CA PRO A 55 10.35 6.70 1.10
C PRO A 55 11.67 6.02 0.68
N ILE A 56 12.15 5.09 1.53
CA ILE A 56 13.30 4.23 1.20
C ILE A 56 12.75 2.94 0.57
N ILE A 57 12.95 2.79 -0.75
CA ILE A 57 12.37 1.68 -1.51
C ILE A 57 13.43 0.59 -1.72
N GLY A 58 13.23 -0.57 -1.08
CA GLY A 58 14.06 -1.75 -1.32
C GLY A 58 13.68 -2.44 -2.63
N VAL A 59 14.64 -2.55 -3.56
CA VAL A 59 14.42 -3.19 -4.87
C VAL A 59 15.43 -4.32 -5.10
N THR A 60 14.97 -5.39 -5.76
CA THR A 60 15.81 -6.54 -6.13
C THR A 60 15.95 -6.72 -7.65
N LYS A 61 15.28 -5.88 -8.44
CA LYS A 61 15.25 -5.91 -9.91
C LYS A 61 15.26 -4.47 -10.44
N GLU A 62 15.94 -4.27 -11.56
CA GLU A 62 16.05 -2.96 -12.22
C GLU A 62 14.69 -2.35 -12.56
N LYS A 63 13.75 -3.16 -13.07
CA LYS A 63 12.39 -2.71 -13.36
C LYS A 63 11.70 -2.01 -12.18
N HIS A 64 11.97 -2.44 -10.95
CA HIS A 64 11.36 -1.81 -9.78
C HIS A 64 11.91 -0.40 -9.51
N VAL A 65 13.12 -0.08 -9.99
CA VAL A 65 13.68 1.27 -9.97
C VAL A 65 12.88 2.17 -10.91
N GLU A 66 12.62 1.71 -12.14
CA GLU A 66 11.79 2.45 -13.10
C GLU A 66 10.37 2.67 -12.54
N ASP A 67 9.82 1.65 -11.87
CA ASP A 67 8.50 1.76 -11.27
C ASP A 67 8.47 2.77 -10.11
N ALA A 68 9.54 2.87 -9.32
CA ALA A 68 9.69 3.90 -8.27
C ALA A 68 9.77 5.31 -8.87
N VAL A 69 10.50 5.50 -9.97
CA VAL A 69 10.58 6.79 -10.67
C VAL A 69 9.21 7.20 -11.21
N LYS A 70 8.47 6.28 -11.83
CA LYS A 70 7.10 6.52 -12.28
C LYS A 70 6.18 6.90 -11.12
N ALA A 71 6.28 6.23 -9.98
CA ALA A 71 5.52 6.58 -8.78
C ALA A 71 5.83 7.99 -8.27
N ALA A 72 7.09 8.41 -8.30
CA ALA A 72 7.51 9.75 -7.88
C ALA A 72 6.97 10.87 -8.78
N ASN A 73 6.63 10.55 -10.04
CA ASN A 73 6.01 11.49 -10.98
C ASN A 73 4.48 11.58 -10.84
N VAL A 74 3.85 10.75 -10.00
CA VAL A 74 2.41 10.81 -9.75
C VAL A 74 2.14 11.84 -8.66
N THR A 75 1.33 12.86 -8.99
CA THR A 75 0.84 13.84 -8.02
C THR A 75 -0.61 13.54 -7.67
N LEU A 76 -0.81 12.96 -6.48
CA LEU A 76 -2.14 12.75 -5.91
C LEU A 76 -2.71 14.06 -5.37
N THR A 77 -4.01 14.25 -5.50
CA THR A 77 -4.69 15.41 -4.90
C THR A 77 -4.88 15.21 -3.39
N ALA A 78 -5.06 16.31 -2.65
CA ALA A 78 -5.35 16.24 -1.22
C ALA A 78 -6.62 15.42 -0.91
N GLU A 79 -7.62 15.48 -1.78
CA GLU A 79 -8.86 14.71 -1.66
C GLU A 79 -8.63 13.20 -1.84
N GLU A 80 -7.79 12.81 -2.79
CA GLU A 80 -7.47 11.40 -3.02
C GLU A 80 -6.64 10.81 -1.88
N VAL A 81 -5.68 11.58 -1.36
CA VAL A 81 -4.90 11.21 -0.18
C VAL A 81 -5.83 11.01 1.01
N ALA A 82 -6.72 11.97 1.29
CA ALA A 82 -7.69 11.88 2.38
C ALA A 82 -8.66 10.70 2.22
N HIS A 83 -9.07 10.41 0.98
CA HIS A 83 -9.96 9.27 0.68
C HIS A 83 -9.26 7.92 0.94
N LEU A 84 -8.00 7.77 0.53
CA LEU A 84 -7.21 6.57 0.81
C LEU A 84 -7.01 6.36 2.32
N GLU A 85 -6.68 7.43 3.05
CA GLU A 85 -6.49 7.36 4.50
C GLU A 85 -7.79 6.98 5.21
N LYS A 86 -8.89 7.64 4.89
CA LYS A 86 -10.21 7.31 5.44
C LYS A 86 -10.59 5.87 5.16
N THR A 87 -10.30 5.37 3.95
CA THR A 87 -10.54 3.96 3.61
C THR A 87 -9.68 3.06 4.47
N ALA A 88 -8.38 3.31 4.61
CA ALA A 88 -7.48 2.52 5.45
C ALA A 88 -7.92 2.50 6.93
N ASP A 89 -8.28 3.65 7.50
CA ASP A 89 -8.69 3.79 8.90
C ASP A 89 -9.93 2.95 9.23
N THR A 90 -10.91 2.90 8.31
CA THR A 90 -12.14 2.11 8.50
C THR A 90 -11.92 0.60 8.56
N LEU A 91 -10.81 0.10 8.02
CA LEU A 91 -10.51 -1.33 7.99
C LEU A 91 -9.99 -1.84 9.35
N ASN A 92 -9.48 -0.93 10.20
CA ASN A 92 -8.92 -1.22 11.52
C ASN A 92 -7.93 -2.41 11.49
N ILE A 93 -6.97 -2.35 10.56
CA ILE A 93 -5.95 -3.38 10.37
C ILE A 93 -4.70 -2.94 11.13
N ASN A 94 -4.30 -3.73 12.12
CA ASN A 94 -3.02 -3.55 12.79
C ASN A 94 -2.00 -4.53 12.20
N ALA A 95 -1.01 -3.98 11.47
CA ALA A 95 0.11 -4.75 10.92
C ALA A 95 1.44 -4.50 11.66
N ILE A 96 1.39 -3.81 12.81
CA ILE A 96 2.55 -3.51 13.66
C ILE A 96 3.15 -4.83 14.12
N ARG A 97 4.45 -4.99 13.91
CA ARG A 97 5.14 -6.23 14.29
C ARG A 97 5.48 -6.23 15.77
N PHE A 98 5.74 -7.40 16.33
CA PHE A 98 5.99 -7.57 17.77
C PHE A 98 7.16 -6.72 18.32
N TRP A 99 8.07 -6.23 17.47
CA TRP A 99 9.21 -5.39 17.85
C TRP A 99 9.01 -3.89 17.59
N GLU A 100 7.94 -3.51 16.89
CA GLU A 100 7.61 -2.12 16.63
C GLU A 100 6.83 -1.56 17.84
N LYS A 101 7.30 -0.44 18.39
CA LYS A 101 6.56 0.26 19.45
C LYS A 101 5.26 0.78 18.87
N GLU A 102 4.17 0.72 19.63
CA GLU A 102 2.95 1.46 19.30
C GLU A 102 3.31 2.92 19.04
N MET A 103 3.02 3.40 17.83
CA MET A 103 3.14 4.80 17.51
C MET A 103 2.00 5.52 18.24
N LYS A 104 2.35 6.21 19.33
CA LYS A 104 1.46 7.10 20.08
C LYS A 104 1.25 8.42 19.35
#